data_AF-D5GN98-F1
#
_entry.id   AF-D5GN98-F1
#
_cell.length_a   1.000
_cell.length_b   1.000
_cell.length_c   1.000
_cell.angle_alpha   90.00
_cell.angle_beta   90.00
_cell.angle_gamma   90.00
#
_symmetry.space_group_name_H-M   'P 1'
#
loop_
_entity.id
_entity.type
_entity.pdbx_description
1 polymer ?
#
loop_
_entity_poly.entity_id
_entity_poly.type
_entity_poly.pdbx_seq_one_letter_code
_entity_poly.pdbx_strand_id
1 'polypeptide(L)'
;MVDLASKYGIIYETYRRCILKPSSSTQLPQTHHPPPKARRLQFGPQPLTSVISGKMAYSAPGYPPAPPKVYFAPPSCTPRPAPVWLPVPHNFLHRAVKPSPYRHMENRITDDAPGPVEPTPSTGDPESVSVDEYVRKFQNWRLGGESFGSPAGGEGLELRMQMPKSDFIRFSEILDVGDDEKFPKISFNALTSTLIIQHAPSPIHEKVISTVSEGFNLARSSLPTPLRQRITIVFNQKFCSFKRGYKGSRKVPDTMVEVENAAGTLEVKFILEVGYTETYDDLVRDARIWLEGTDTVSAVMLVKLNEDPAYQNPTSRLTDEEFDNLEFPPSEEVSQELFSLDEAHGPACYKGLRWVGKITSSLEIWKRHPTSHLAIRTFGPHNHLNSDNTTYIYFHLCDFLDVSFEENHHIGFDWGLFHRKLGTYIRQLAVERCVQALEAREGRANVLDRDFQPSPAAGST
;
A
#
# COMPACT_ATOMS: atom_id res chain seq x y z
N MET A 1 21.57 -14.04 -25.95
CA MET A 1 20.26 -13.34 -25.86
C MET A 1 19.18 -14.37 -25.57
N VAL A 2 19.16 -14.84 -24.32
CA VAL A 2 18.08 -15.61 -23.68
C VAL A 2 18.24 -15.29 -22.19
N ASP A 3 17.12 -15.11 -21.52
CA ASP A 3 16.92 -15.12 -20.05
C ASP A 3 17.41 -13.94 -19.20
N LEU A 4 16.49 -13.03 -18.87
CA LEU A 4 16.62 -12.08 -17.75
C LEU A 4 15.26 -11.66 -17.15
N ALA A 5 14.21 -12.47 -17.36
CA ALA A 5 12.85 -12.16 -16.91
C ALA A 5 12.36 -13.02 -15.71
N SER A 6 13.22 -13.82 -15.08
CA SER A 6 12.84 -14.75 -14.00
C SER A 6 13.26 -14.30 -12.58
N LYS A 7 13.53 -13.01 -12.33
CA LYS A 7 14.09 -12.56 -11.03
C LYS A 7 13.25 -11.59 -10.19
N TYR A 8 11.99 -11.35 -10.56
CA TYR A 8 11.07 -10.53 -9.74
C TYR A 8 9.73 -11.23 -9.48
N GLY A 9 9.77 -12.54 -9.28
CA GLY A 9 8.62 -13.33 -8.81
C GLY A 9 8.75 -13.72 -7.34
N ILE A 10 8.70 -12.75 -6.42
CA ILE A 10 8.49 -13.01 -4.99
C ILE A 10 7.76 -11.81 -4.38
N ILE A 11 6.42 -11.88 -4.25
CA ILE A 11 5.67 -11.36 -3.09
C ILE A 11 4.34 -12.15 -3.07
N TYR A 12 4.23 -13.19 -2.24
CA TYR A 12 2.96 -13.66 -1.64
C TYR A 12 3.16 -14.70 -0.52
N GLU A 13 4.37 -15.21 -0.28
CA GLU A 13 4.58 -16.27 0.72
C GLU A 13 4.90 -15.81 2.17
N THR A 14 4.96 -14.50 2.45
CA THR A 14 5.52 -14.03 3.74
C THR A 14 4.52 -13.92 4.90
N TYR A 15 3.23 -14.23 4.71
CA TYR A 15 2.24 -14.09 5.79
C TYR A 15 2.06 -15.31 6.72
N ARG A 16 2.85 -16.39 6.57
CA ARG A 16 2.62 -17.65 7.32
C ARG A 16 3.66 -18.03 8.38
N ARG A 17 4.63 -17.18 8.74
CA ARG A 17 5.62 -17.53 9.78
C ARG A 17 5.96 -16.37 10.72
N CYS A 18 5.05 -16.08 11.65
CA CYS A 18 5.42 -15.60 12.96
C CYS A 18 4.66 -16.43 13.99
N ILE A 19 5.32 -17.46 14.56
CA ILE A 19 5.17 -18.01 15.92
C ILE A 19 6.08 -19.26 16.01
N LEU A 20 6.70 -19.43 17.18
CA LEU A 20 7.67 -20.46 17.61
C LEU A 20 9.16 -20.13 17.44
N LYS A 21 9.73 -19.52 18.49
CA LYS A 21 11.16 -19.67 18.84
C LYS A 21 11.37 -21.06 19.47
N PRO A 22 12.37 -21.87 19.08
CA PRO A 22 12.69 -23.08 19.80
C PRO A 22 13.57 -22.77 21.02
N SER A 23 13.13 -23.26 22.17
CA SER A 23 13.92 -23.43 23.39
C SER A 23 15.04 -24.46 23.18
N SER A 24 16.14 -24.23 23.87
CA SER A 24 17.41 -24.94 23.83
C SER A 24 17.38 -26.41 24.27
N SER A 25 18.08 -27.24 23.48
CA SER A 25 19.03 -28.29 23.89
C SER A 25 18.61 -29.32 24.95
N THR A 26 18.32 -30.54 24.50
CA THR A 26 18.76 -31.76 25.20
C THR A 26 19.06 -32.86 24.16
N GLN A 27 20.30 -33.35 24.13
CA GLN A 27 20.78 -34.45 23.29
C GLN A 27 20.24 -35.80 23.77
N LEU A 28 19.97 -36.73 22.85
CA LEU A 28 20.06 -38.21 23.02
C LEU A 28 20.05 -38.88 21.60
N PRO A 29 20.40 -40.17 21.45
CA PRO A 29 21.47 -40.62 20.55
C PRO A 29 21.00 -41.23 19.23
N GLN A 30 21.92 -41.25 18.26
CA GLN A 30 21.75 -41.81 16.92
C GLN A 30 21.72 -43.34 16.94
N THR A 31 20.69 -43.93 16.34
CA THR A 31 20.66 -45.32 15.88
C THR A 31 20.51 -45.37 14.36
N HIS A 32 21.50 -45.95 13.70
CA HIS A 32 21.52 -46.18 12.25
C HIS A 32 20.55 -47.30 11.84
N HIS A 33 19.67 -47.03 10.86
CA HIS A 33 19.00 -48.05 10.06
C HIS A 33 19.20 -47.80 8.55
N PRO A 34 19.41 -48.84 7.74
CA PRO A 34 19.66 -48.72 6.30
C PRO A 34 18.36 -48.58 5.47
N PRO A 35 18.43 -48.03 4.24
CA PRO A 35 17.26 -47.71 3.43
C PRO A 35 16.65 -48.92 2.71
N PRO A 36 15.33 -48.92 2.42
CA PRO A 36 14.66 -50.01 1.72
C PRO A 36 14.84 -49.94 0.20
N LYS A 37 14.90 -51.13 -0.41
CA LYS A 37 15.12 -51.39 -1.84
C LYS A 37 13.90 -51.04 -2.70
N ALA A 38 14.14 -50.38 -3.83
CA ALA A 38 13.15 -50.06 -4.85
C ALA A 38 12.58 -51.31 -5.57
N ARG A 39 11.26 -51.39 -5.70
CA ARG A 39 10.55 -52.37 -6.53
C ARG A 39 10.35 -51.80 -7.94
N ARG A 40 10.83 -52.58 -8.93
CA ARG A 40 10.75 -52.32 -10.37
C ARG A 40 9.45 -52.98 -10.89
N LEU A 41 8.51 -52.18 -11.39
CA LEU A 41 7.33 -52.67 -12.10
C LEU A 41 7.63 -52.72 -13.61
N GLN A 42 7.49 -53.91 -14.20
CA GLN A 42 7.54 -54.15 -15.64
C GLN A 42 6.11 -54.10 -16.19
N PHE A 43 5.88 -53.34 -17.27
CA PHE A 43 4.69 -53.46 -18.11
C PHE A 43 5.07 -54.20 -19.39
N GLY A 44 4.38 -55.32 -19.66
CA GLY A 44 4.43 -56.06 -20.91
C GLY A 44 3.38 -55.57 -21.91
N PRO A 45 3.55 -55.82 -23.23
CA PRO A 45 2.66 -55.31 -24.27
C PRO A 45 1.50 -56.27 -24.57
N GLN A 46 0.36 -55.69 -24.96
CA GLN A 46 -0.79 -56.41 -25.55
C GLN A 46 -1.02 -55.97 -27.01
N PRO A 47 -1.61 -56.83 -27.86
CA PRO A 47 -1.59 -56.69 -29.32
C PRO A 47 -2.80 -55.94 -29.90
N LEU A 48 -2.59 -55.34 -31.07
CA LEU A 48 -3.60 -54.67 -31.91
C LEU A 48 -4.17 -55.63 -32.98
N THR A 49 -5.50 -55.63 -33.11
CA THR A 49 -6.25 -56.13 -34.27
C THR A 49 -6.43 -55.04 -35.33
N SER A 50 -6.68 -55.48 -36.55
CA SER A 50 -6.45 -54.78 -37.81
C SER A 50 -7.71 -54.26 -38.52
N VAL A 51 -7.44 -53.49 -39.59
CA VAL A 51 -8.23 -53.21 -40.81
C VAL A 51 -9.10 -51.95 -40.79
N ILE A 52 -8.71 -50.93 -41.59
CA ILE A 52 -9.33 -50.58 -42.90
C ILE A 52 -8.38 -49.61 -43.67
N SER A 53 -8.38 -49.84 -44.99
CA SER A 53 -7.57 -49.28 -46.06
C SER A 53 -7.81 -47.80 -46.38
N GLY A 54 -6.75 -47.05 -46.72
CA GLY A 54 -6.82 -45.72 -47.32
C GLY A 54 -5.44 -45.19 -47.73
N LYS A 55 -5.11 -45.33 -49.02
CA LYS A 55 -3.89 -44.78 -49.65
C LYS A 55 -3.87 -43.25 -49.56
N MET A 56 -2.80 -42.64 -49.05
CA MET A 56 -2.32 -41.31 -49.49
C MET A 56 -0.81 -41.17 -49.29
N ALA A 57 -0.21 -40.38 -50.18
CA ALA A 57 1.20 -40.31 -50.49
C ALA A 57 2.08 -39.67 -49.41
N TYR A 58 3.33 -40.12 -49.33
CA TYR A 58 4.39 -39.56 -48.50
C TYR A 58 4.77 -38.14 -48.95
N SER A 59 4.69 -37.18 -48.03
CA SER A 59 5.35 -35.87 -48.14
C SER A 59 6.29 -35.69 -46.95
N ALA A 60 7.53 -35.28 -47.23
CA ALA A 60 8.61 -35.10 -46.28
C ALA A 60 8.31 -34.00 -45.24
N PRO A 61 8.89 -34.06 -44.03
CA PRO A 61 8.67 -33.05 -42.98
C PRO A 61 9.40 -31.75 -43.35
N GLY A 62 8.61 -30.71 -43.66
CA GLY A 62 9.10 -29.35 -43.83
C GLY A 62 9.44 -28.70 -42.48
N TYR A 63 10.59 -28.02 -42.44
CA TYR A 63 10.95 -27.13 -41.33
C TYR A 63 9.94 -25.98 -41.19
N PRO A 64 9.69 -25.48 -39.96
CA PRO A 64 8.83 -24.33 -39.77
C PRO A 64 9.44 -23.07 -40.42
N PRO A 65 8.61 -22.18 -41.01
CA PRO A 65 9.10 -20.95 -41.61
C PRO A 65 9.65 -20.02 -40.54
N ALA A 66 10.78 -19.38 -40.85
CA ALA A 66 11.35 -18.33 -40.01
C ALA A 66 10.37 -17.14 -39.88
N PRO A 67 10.30 -16.50 -38.70
CA PRO A 67 9.42 -15.34 -38.51
C PRO A 67 9.84 -14.17 -39.41
N PRO A 68 8.88 -13.33 -39.84
CA PRO A 68 9.15 -12.22 -40.75
C PRO A 68 10.07 -11.20 -40.10
N LYS A 69 11.13 -10.80 -40.83
CA LYS A 69 11.99 -9.68 -40.46
C LYS A 69 11.18 -8.38 -40.56
N VAL A 70 10.83 -7.81 -39.41
CA VAL A 70 10.29 -6.45 -39.31
C VAL A 70 11.45 -5.48 -39.47
N TYR A 71 11.53 -4.81 -40.61
CA TYR A 71 12.43 -3.69 -40.81
C TYR A 71 11.71 -2.40 -40.41
N PHE A 72 12.20 -1.72 -39.37
CA PHE A 72 11.83 -0.34 -39.08
C PHE A 72 12.48 0.55 -40.13
N ALA A 73 11.68 1.32 -40.87
CA ALA A 73 12.20 2.35 -41.75
C ALA A 73 12.94 3.43 -40.92
N PRO A 74 14.08 3.95 -41.39
CA PRO A 74 14.77 5.04 -40.72
C PRO A 74 13.89 6.30 -40.71
N PRO A 75 13.99 7.16 -39.67
CA PRO A 75 13.18 8.35 -39.55
C PRO A 75 13.44 9.31 -40.72
N SER A 76 12.36 9.64 -41.43
CA SER A 76 12.31 10.68 -42.45
C SER A 76 12.78 12.00 -41.85
N CYS A 77 13.93 12.49 -42.31
CA CYS A 77 14.42 13.84 -42.07
C CYS A 77 13.63 14.82 -42.94
N THR A 78 12.40 15.12 -42.55
CA THR A 78 11.69 16.31 -43.04
C THR A 78 11.66 17.35 -41.92
N PRO A 79 12.17 18.57 -42.14
CA PRO A 79 12.05 19.64 -41.16
C PRO A 79 10.57 19.92 -40.91
N ARG A 80 10.17 19.90 -39.64
CA ARG A 80 8.79 20.16 -39.23
C ARG A 80 8.42 21.60 -39.64
N PRO A 81 7.29 21.84 -40.31
CA PRO A 81 6.79 23.19 -40.49
C PRO A 81 6.59 23.85 -39.12
N ALA A 82 6.88 25.15 -39.03
CA ALA A 82 6.69 25.94 -37.82
C ALA A 82 5.27 25.71 -37.25
N PRO A 83 5.11 25.67 -35.92
CA PRO A 83 3.82 25.43 -35.30
C PRO A 83 2.81 26.45 -35.81
N VAL A 84 1.79 25.95 -36.52
CA VAL A 84 0.61 26.73 -36.84
C VAL A 84 -0.10 26.95 -35.51
N TRP A 85 -0.01 28.18 -35.00
CA TRP A 85 -0.84 28.64 -33.91
C TRP A 85 -2.30 28.53 -34.38
N LEU A 86 -2.99 27.50 -33.91
CA LEU A 86 -4.45 27.44 -34.05
C LEU A 86 -5.03 28.66 -33.33
N PRO A 87 -5.99 29.39 -33.93
CA PRO A 87 -6.66 30.48 -33.25
C PRO A 87 -7.29 29.96 -31.96
N VAL A 88 -6.96 30.64 -30.86
CA VAL A 88 -7.58 30.43 -29.56
C VAL A 88 -9.10 30.48 -29.76
N PRO A 89 -9.87 29.51 -29.25
CA PRO A 89 -11.33 29.59 -29.26
C PRO A 89 -11.78 30.79 -28.42
N HIS A 90 -12.00 31.92 -29.07
CA HIS A 90 -12.79 33.01 -28.52
C HIS A 90 -14.24 32.54 -28.47
N ASN A 91 -14.63 31.87 -27.39
CA ASN A 91 -15.98 31.82 -26.81
C ASN A 91 -16.06 30.73 -25.72
N PHE A 92 -15.27 30.88 -24.65
CA PHE A 92 -15.75 30.46 -23.33
C PHE A 92 -16.27 31.71 -22.63
N LEU A 93 -17.58 31.90 -22.70
CA LEU A 93 -18.29 32.83 -21.83
C LEU A 93 -17.97 32.43 -20.39
N HIS A 94 -17.15 33.25 -19.72
CA HIS A 94 -16.97 33.22 -18.28
C HIS A 94 -18.34 33.40 -17.63
N ARG A 95 -19.00 32.29 -17.28
CA ARG A 95 -19.99 32.32 -16.21
C ARG A 95 -19.20 32.59 -14.94
N ALA A 96 -19.29 33.82 -14.45
CA ALA A 96 -18.73 34.23 -13.17
C ALA A 96 -19.34 33.34 -12.07
N VAL A 97 -18.64 32.26 -11.75
CA VAL A 97 -18.87 31.52 -10.52
C VAL A 97 -18.29 32.42 -9.43
N LYS A 98 -19.17 32.96 -8.59
CA LYS A 98 -18.77 33.70 -7.39
C LYS A 98 -17.75 32.84 -6.63
N PRO A 99 -16.58 33.38 -6.25
CA PRO A 99 -15.64 32.64 -5.43
C PRO A 99 -16.34 32.27 -4.11
N SER A 100 -16.29 30.98 -3.79
CA SER A 100 -16.67 30.46 -2.48
C SER A 100 -15.79 31.14 -1.42
N PRO A 101 -16.35 31.64 -0.30
CA PRO A 101 -15.59 32.29 0.74
C PRO A 101 -14.89 31.22 1.58
N TYR A 102 -13.80 30.65 1.08
CA TYR A 102 -12.85 29.97 1.95
C TYR A 102 -12.12 31.05 2.76
N ARG A 103 -12.44 31.11 4.05
CA ARG A 103 -11.73 31.92 5.04
C ARG A 103 -10.24 31.59 4.95
N HIS A 104 -9.49 32.57 4.48
CA HIS A 104 -8.05 32.63 4.61
C HIS A 104 -7.75 32.65 6.12
N MET A 105 -7.23 31.54 6.67
CA MET A 105 -6.60 31.57 7.99
C MET A 105 -5.25 32.27 7.82
N GLU A 106 -5.23 33.58 8.01
CA GLU A 106 -4.00 34.33 8.18
C GLU A 106 -3.35 33.93 9.52
N ASN A 107 -2.31 33.10 9.46
CA ASN A 107 -1.35 33.01 10.54
C ASN A 107 -0.49 34.27 10.51
N ARG A 108 -0.96 35.34 11.17
CA ARG A 108 -0.14 36.51 11.51
C ARG A 108 0.82 36.11 12.62
N ILE A 109 2.07 35.87 12.24
CA ILE A 109 3.20 36.03 13.16
C ILE A 109 3.46 37.54 13.21
N THR A 110 2.95 38.21 14.24
CA THR A 110 3.29 39.59 14.56
C THR A 110 4.54 39.61 15.42
N ASP A 111 5.57 40.31 14.96
CA ASP A 111 6.71 40.74 15.78
C ASP A 111 6.21 41.73 16.85
N ASP A 112 6.52 41.43 18.11
CA ASP A 112 6.05 42.14 19.29
C ASP A 112 6.76 43.49 19.52
N ALA A 113 5.95 44.50 19.85
CA ALA A 113 6.36 45.66 20.64
C ALA A 113 5.92 45.44 22.11
N PRO A 114 6.70 45.88 23.12
CA PRO A 114 6.47 45.50 24.51
C PRO A 114 5.30 46.27 25.13
N GLY A 115 4.17 45.58 25.34
CA GLY A 115 3.05 46.02 26.16
C GLY A 115 3.16 45.50 27.61
N PRO A 116 2.43 46.12 28.57
CA PRO A 116 2.57 45.82 30.00
C PRO A 116 2.04 44.42 30.33
N VAL A 117 2.86 43.66 31.05
CA VAL A 117 2.64 42.26 31.44
C VAL A 117 1.55 42.18 32.50
N GLU A 118 0.39 41.67 32.12
CA GLU A 118 -0.64 41.19 33.03
C GLU A 118 -0.25 39.77 33.49
N PRO A 119 -0.26 39.44 34.80
CA PRO A 119 0.21 38.17 35.31
C PRO A 119 -0.69 37.01 34.83
N THR A 120 -0.16 36.21 33.90
CA THR A 120 -0.80 34.98 33.43
C THR A 120 -0.91 33.97 34.58
N PRO A 121 -2.05 33.26 34.71
CA PRO A 121 -2.17 32.15 35.65
C PRO A 121 -1.06 31.12 35.40
N SER A 122 -0.44 30.63 36.46
CA SER A 122 0.54 29.55 36.39
C SER A 122 -0.09 28.32 35.72
N THR A 123 0.23 28.14 34.43
CA THR A 123 0.00 26.90 33.70
C THR A 123 0.89 25.86 34.37
N GLY A 124 0.32 25.03 35.24
CA GLY A 124 1.03 23.88 35.80
C GLY A 124 1.58 23.04 34.65
N ASP A 125 2.84 22.64 34.76
CA ASP A 125 3.46 21.76 33.78
C ASP A 125 2.54 20.55 33.55
N PRO A 126 2.14 20.26 32.29
CA PRO A 126 1.33 19.10 32.01
C PRO A 126 2.06 17.87 32.56
N GLU A 127 1.39 17.11 33.44
CA GLU A 127 1.94 15.90 34.04
C GLU A 127 2.63 15.07 32.95
N SER A 128 3.93 14.83 33.12
CA SER A 128 4.71 14.09 32.15
C SER A 128 4.19 12.66 32.11
N VAL A 129 3.40 12.34 31.08
CA VAL A 129 2.95 10.97 30.80
C VAL A 129 4.18 10.08 30.64
N SER A 130 4.27 9.00 31.43
CA SER A 130 5.38 8.05 31.31
C SER A 130 5.38 7.39 29.94
N VAL A 131 6.56 7.12 29.38
CA VAL A 131 6.73 6.37 28.13
C VAL A 131 6.02 5.01 28.20
N ASP A 132 5.96 4.40 29.38
CA ASP A 132 5.27 3.13 29.65
C ASP A 132 3.77 3.21 29.33
N GLU A 133 3.15 4.38 29.50
CA GLU A 133 1.74 4.56 29.17
C GLU A 133 1.52 4.48 27.65
N TYR A 134 2.42 5.07 26.84
CA TYR A 134 2.34 4.97 25.39
C TYR A 134 2.58 3.54 24.91
N VAL A 135 3.54 2.83 25.51
CA VAL A 135 3.79 1.42 25.21
C VAL A 135 2.57 0.57 25.54
N ARG A 136 1.95 0.79 26.70
CA ARG A 136 0.70 0.11 27.10
C ARG A 136 -0.45 0.42 26.12
N LYS A 137 -0.62 1.68 25.71
CA LYS A 137 -1.62 2.07 24.69
C LYS A 137 -1.39 1.35 23.37
N PHE A 138 -0.13 1.27 22.91
CA PHE A 138 0.22 0.53 21.70
C PHE A 138 -0.05 -0.98 21.83
N GLN A 139 0.30 -1.60 22.96
CA GLN A 139 0.04 -3.02 23.21
C GLN A 139 -1.47 -3.32 23.24
N ASN A 140 -2.25 -2.48 23.91
CA ASN A 140 -3.71 -2.61 23.93
C ASN A 140 -4.29 -2.50 22.52
N TRP A 141 -3.90 -1.47 21.76
CA TRP A 141 -4.29 -1.31 20.36
C TRP A 141 -3.92 -2.54 19.50
N ARG A 142 -2.69 -3.05 19.64
CA ARG A 142 -2.19 -4.23 18.90
C ARG A 142 -2.97 -5.51 19.23
N LEU A 143 -3.37 -5.68 20.48
CA LEU A 143 -4.13 -6.86 20.94
C LEU A 143 -5.63 -6.77 20.59
N GLY A 144 -6.08 -5.67 19.96
CA GLY A 144 -7.51 -5.37 19.86
C GLY A 144 -8.18 -5.18 21.23
N GLY A 145 -7.36 -4.94 22.25
CA GLY A 145 -7.76 -4.77 23.64
C GLY A 145 -8.32 -3.38 23.85
N GLU A 146 -9.61 -3.33 24.16
CA GLU A 146 -10.40 -2.16 24.52
C GLU A 146 -10.68 -1.17 23.38
N SER A 147 -11.97 -1.06 23.09
CA SER A 147 -12.60 0.11 22.47
C SER A 147 -12.25 1.35 23.30
N PHE A 148 -11.11 1.98 23.02
CA PHE A 148 -10.80 3.32 23.50
C PHE A 148 -11.73 4.30 22.78
N GLY A 149 -12.97 4.35 23.25
CA GLY A 149 -13.87 5.49 23.27
C GLY A 149 -13.85 6.41 22.05
N SER A 150 -14.34 5.94 20.91
CA SER A 150 -15.24 6.78 20.12
C SER A 150 -16.48 5.97 19.76
N PRO A 151 -17.69 6.41 20.13
CA PRO A 151 -18.93 5.67 19.90
C PRO A 151 -19.35 5.60 18.41
N ALA A 152 -18.54 6.10 17.48
CA ALA A 152 -18.75 5.97 16.05
C ALA A 152 -17.81 4.88 15.50
N GLY A 153 -18.28 3.63 15.53
CA GLY A 153 -17.58 2.40 15.14
C GLY A 153 -17.09 2.34 13.69
N GLY A 154 -15.99 3.04 13.41
CA GLY A 154 -15.02 2.68 12.37
C GLY A 154 -13.89 1.92 13.02
N GLU A 155 -13.43 0.83 12.42
CA GLU A 155 -12.30 0.04 12.93
C GLU A 155 -11.14 0.95 13.37
N GLY A 156 -10.63 0.71 14.58
CA GLY A 156 -9.49 1.40 15.18
C GLY A 156 -8.20 1.08 14.44
N LEU A 157 -8.11 1.45 13.17
CA LEU A 157 -7.04 1.04 12.28
C LEU A 157 -5.78 1.90 12.40
N GLU A 158 -5.89 3.01 13.14
CA GLU A 158 -4.80 3.93 13.35
C GLU A 158 -4.77 4.36 14.81
N LEU A 159 -3.62 4.20 15.46
CA LEU A 159 -3.37 4.74 16.79
C LEU A 159 -2.69 6.10 16.67
N ARG A 160 -3.33 7.13 17.22
CA ARG A 160 -2.76 8.48 17.33
C ARG A 160 -2.44 8.82 18.78
N MET A 161 -1.23 9.29 19.02
CA MET A 161 -0.79 9.73 20.35
C MET A 161 -0.08 11.07 20.24
N GLN A 162 -0.48 12.04 21.05
CA GLN A 162 0.33 13.24 21.30
C GLN A 162 1.49 12.82 22.19
N MET A 163 2.72 13.04 21.73
CA MET A 163 3.92 12.52 22.34
C MET A 163 5.10 13.47 22.06
N PRO A 164 5.80 13.95 23.10
CA PRO A 164 7.04 14.71 22.93
C PRO A 164 8.06 13.92 22.11
N LYS A 165 8.90 14.63 21.34
CA LYS A 165 9.92 13.99 20.50
C LYS A 165 10.90 13.12 21.30
N SER A 166 11.25 13.52 22.52
CA SER A 166 12.10 12.73 23.43
C SER A 166 11.47 11.38 23.75
N ASP A 167 10.17 11.37 24.00
CA ASP A 167 9.41 10.19 24.37
C ASP A 167 9.20 9.30 23.15
N PHE A 168 9.04 9.87 21.96
CA PHE A 168 9.01 9.11 20.70
C PHE A 168 10.32 8.36 20.44
N ILE A 169 11.47 8.97 20.72
CA ILE A 169 12.77 8.31 20.58
C ILE A 169 12.83 7.09 21.53
N ARG A 170 12.50 7.29 22.81
CA ARG A 170 12.48 6.21 23.81
C ARG A 170 11.45 5.12 23.49
N PHE A 171 10.26 5.52 23.06
CA PHE A 171 9.19 4.61 22.63
C PHE A 171 9.65 3.74 21.45
N SER A 172 10.31 4.34 20.46
CA SER A 172 10.86 3.61 19.30
C SER A 172 11.95 2.62 19.72
N GLU A 173 12.81 3.01 20.67
CA GLU A 173 13.85 2.16 21.24
C GLU A 173 13.26 0.98 22.02
N ILE A 174 12.22 1.20 22.84
CA ILE A 174 11.57 0.15 23.65
C ILE A 174 10.89 -0.89 22.77
N LEU A 175 10.21 -0.46 21.72
CA LEU A 175 9.49 -1.36 20.84
C LEU A 175 10.42 -2.14 19.89
N ASP A 176 11.71 -1.80 19.85
CA ASP A 176 12.68 -2.34 18.90
C ASP A 176 12.12 -2.32 17.47
N VAL A 177 11.43 -1.22 17.11
CA VAL A 177 10.95 -1.04 15.74
C VAL A 177 12.17 -0.68 14.90
N GLY A 178 12.95 -1.72 14.59
CA GLY A 178 14.09 -1.67 13.72
C GLY A 178 13.67 -1.19 12.33
N ASP A 179 14.65 -0.80 11.53
CA ASP A 179 14.39 -0.33 10.16
C ASP A 179 13.84 -1.43 9.23
N ASP A 180 13.76 -2.68 9.71
CA ASP A 180 13.33 -3.86 8.95
C ASP A 180 11.86 -4.26 9.17
N GLU A 181 11.17 -3.71 10.19
CA GLU A 181 9.76 -4.07 10.42
C GLU A 181 8.86 -3.43 9.36
N LYS A 182 8.30 -4.28 8.49
CA LYS A 182 7.40 -3.85 7.42
C LYS A 182 6.09 -3.29 8.00
N PHE A 183 5.62 -3.80 9.15
CA PHE A 183 4.38 -3.38 9.82
C PHE A 183 4.43 -3.59 11.34
N PRO A 184 3.75 -2.75 12.14
CA PRO A 184 2.92 -1.60 11.71
C PRO A 184 3.74 -0.41 11.20
N LYS A 185 3.15 0.40 10.32
CA LYS A 185 3.83 1.60 9.79
C LYS A 185 3.81 2.69 10.85
N ILE A 186 4.98 3.08 11.33
CA ILE A 186 5.13 4.10 12.38
C ILE A 186 5.62 5.41 11.77
N SER A 187 4.89 6.49 12.02
CA SER A 187 5.29 7.84 11.63
C SER A 187 5.15 8.84 12.77
N PHE A 188 6.00 9.88 12.75
CA PHE A 188 6.03 10.93 13.74
C PHE A 188 6.11 12.29 13.08
N ASN A 189 5.17 13.16 13.41
CA ASN A 189 5.14 14.54 12.96
C ASN A 189 5.69 15.45 14.07
N ALA A 190 6.91 15.97 13.87
CA ALA A 190 7.56 16.81 14.86
C ALA A 190 6.89 18.19 15.04
N LEU A 191 6.21 18.70 14.01
CA LEU A 191 5.51 19.99 14.09
C LEU A 191 4.32 19.92 15.04
N THR A 192 3.63 18.78 15.06
CA THR A 192 2.43 18.57 15.89
C THR A 192 2.68 17.67 17.09
N SER A 193 3.92 17.17 17.27
CA SER A 193 4.28 16.17 18.28
C SER A 193 3.33 14.97 18.30
N THR A 194 2.93 14.50 17.11
CA THR A 194 1.96 13.42 16.97
C THR A 194 2.62 12.17 16.40
N LEU A 195 2.50 11.07 17.12
CA LEU A 195 2.81 9.70 16.68
C LEU A 195 1.56 9.09 16.02
N ILE A 196 1.76 8.46 14.87
CA ILE A 196 0.73 7.78 14.10
C ILE A 196 1.23 6.37 13.79
N ILE A 197 0.45 5.36 14.17
CA ILE A 197 0.74 3.95 13.92
C ILE A 197 -0.40 3.38 13.08
N GLN A 198 -0.05 2.86 11.90
CA GLN A 198 -0.99 2.34 10.91
C GLN A 198 -0.82 0.82 10.76
N HIS A 199 -1.94 0.11 10.52
CA HIS A 199 -1.91 -1.33 10.28
C HIS A 199 -1.23 -1.72 8.97
N ALA A 200 -1.11 -3.03 8.78
CA ALA A 200 -0.76 -3.61 7.50
C ALA A 200 -1.72 -3.14 6.38
N PRO A 201 -1.22 -2.94 5.15
CA PRO A 201 -2.00 -2.41 4.06
C PRO A 201 -2.86 -3.53 3.50
N SER A 202 -4.06 -3.18 3.07
CA SER A 202 -4.98 -4.15 2.47
C SER A 202 -4.43 -4.63 1.12
N PRO A 203 -4.87 -5.80 0.63
CA PRO A 203 -4.51 -6.27 -0.71
C PRO A 203 -4.82 -5.24 -1.80
N ILE A 204 -5.92 -4.49 -1.67
CA ILE A 204 -6.30 -3.45 -2.63
C ILE A 204 -5.30 -2.27 -2.59
N HIS A 205 -4.87 -1.86 -1.39
CA HIS A 205 -3.86 -0.81 -1.19
C HIS A 205 -2.53 -1.18 -1.88
N GLU A 206 -2.03 -2.40 -1.65
CA GLU A 206 -0.81 -2.91 -2.29
C GLU A 206 -0.92 -2.95 -3.83
N LYS A 207 -2.12 -3.14 -4.39
CA LYS A 207 -2.32 -3.14 -5.85
C LYS A 207 -2.33 -1.73 -6.46
N VAL A 208 -2.75 -0.73 -5.70
CA VAL A 208 -2.56 0.67 -6.10
C VAL A 208 -1.06 0.98 -6.16
N ILE A 209 -0.31 0.60 -5.12
CA ILE A 209 1.15 0.76 -5.08
C ILE A 209 1.82 0.07 -6.28
N SER A 210 1.48 -1.19 -6.55
CA SER A 210 2.02 -1.95 -7.69
C SER A 210 1.75 -1.23 -9.02
N THR A 211 0.53 -0.72 -9.21
CA THR A 211 0.12 -0.05 -10.45
C THR A 211 0.95 1.20 -10.72
N VAL A 212 1.18 2.03 -9.69
CA VAL A 212 2.01 3.23 -9.83
C VAL A 212 3.48 2.88 -10.06
N SER A 213 4.01 1.92 -9.31
CA SER A 213 5.39 1.47 -9.42
C SER A 213 5.71 0.79 -10.75
N GLU A 214 4.76 0.03 -11.32
CA GLU A 214 4.88 -0.53 -12.67
C GLU A 214 4.99 0.58 -13.72
N GLY A 215 4.19 1.64 -13.61
CA GLY A 215 4.29 2.81 -14.51
C GLY A 215 5.67 3.47 -14.49
N PHE A 216 6.24 3.68 -13.29
CA PHE A 216 7.61 4.19 -13.17
C PHE A 216 8.66 3.21 -13.69
N ASN A 217 8.50 1.90 -13.44
CA ASN A 217 9.42 0.89 -13.95
C ASN A 217 9.40 0.83 -15.48
N LEU A 218 8.23 0.94 -16.11
CA LEU A 218 8.09 0.99 -17.57
C LEU A 218 8.79 2.22 -18.14
N ALA A 219 8.51 3.42 -17.61
CA ALA A 219 9.17 4.66 -18.03
C ALA A 219 10.69 4.60 -17.85
N ARG A 220 11.16 4.06 -16.70
CA ARG A 220 12.58 3.84 -16.43
C ARG A 220 13.20 2.85 -17.42
N SER A 221 12.50 1.78 -17.79
CA SER A 221 13.00 0.75 -18.70
C SER A 221 13.17 1.23 -20.14
N SER A 222 12.43 2.28 -20.56
CA SER A 222 12.60 2.92 -21.86
C SER A 222 13.81 3.84 -21.96
N LEU A 223 14.40 4.23 -20.83
CA LEU A 223 15.54 5.16 -20.81
C LEU A 223 16.87 4.49 -21.20
N PRO A 224 17.83 5.27 -21.75
CA PRO A 224 19.23 4.86 -21.86
C PRO A 224 19.80 4.39 -20.52
N THR A 225 20.73 3.43 -20.55
CA THR A 225 21.33 2.82 -19.34
C THR A 225 21.84 3.84 -18.31
N PRO A 226 22.56 4.92 -18.69
CA PRO A 226 23.04 5.89 -17.70
C PRO A 226 21.91 6.61 -16.96
N LEU A 227 20.82 6.99 -17.64
CA LEU A 227 19.67 7.64 -17.00
C LEU A 227 18.86 6.64 -16.17
N ARG A 228 18.71 5.41 -16.66
CA ARG A 228 18.02 4.34 -15.96
C ARG A 228 18.62 4.05 -14.60
N GLN A 229 19.95 4.03 -14.51
CA GLN A 229 20.69 3.74 -13.29
C GLN A 229 20.53 4.83 -12.22
N ARG A 230 20.18 6.06 -12.62
CA ARG A 230 19.94 7.18 -11.72
C ARG A 230 18.57 7.15 -11.05
N ILE A 231 17.69 6.22 -11.41
CA ILE A 231 16.30 6.16 -10.90
C ILE A 231 16.09 4.89 -10.08
N THR A 232 15.72 5.09 -8.82
CA THR A 232 15.37 4.02 -7.89
C THR A 232 13.93 4.18 -7.44
N ILE A 233 13.13 3.12 -7.57
CA ILE A 233 11.78 3.06 -7.00
C ILE A 233 11.90 2.28 -5.70
N VAL A 234 11.52 2.89 -4.58
CA VAL A 234 11.65 2.29 -3.25
C VAL A 234 10.31 2.24 -2.54
N PHE A 235 10.14 1.22 -1.71
CA PHE A 235 8.92 0.91 -0.95
C PHE A 235 9.27 0.85 0.53
N ASN A 236 8.36 1.31 1.38
CA ASN A 236 8.45 1.16 2.84
C ASN A 236 9.78 1.62 3.46
N GLN A 237 10.51 2.53 2.81
CA GLN A 237 11.77 3.05 3.32
C GLN A 237 11.53 4.31 4.15
N LYS A 238 12.04 4.29 5.37
CA LYS A 238 11.95 5.40 6.32
C LYS A 238 12.71 6.63 5.85
N PHE A 239 12.05 7.76 5.88
CA PHE A 239 12.58 9.08 5.57
C PHE A 239 12.62 9.95 6.83
N CYS A 240 13.80 10.50 7.12
CA CYS A 240 14.04 11.33 8.31
C CYS A 240 14.60 12.73 7.98
N SER A 241 14.85 13.03 6.69
CA SER A 241 15.59 14.22 6.26
C SER A 241 14.71 15.48 6.10
N PHE A 242 13.69 15.63 6.94
CA PHE A 242 12.79 16.78 6.93
C PHE A 242 13.47 18.06 7.45
N LYS A 243 13.02 19.21 6.96
CA LYS A 243 13.54 20.55 7.17
C LYS A 243 12.45 21.47 7.76
N ARG A 244 12.85 22.72 8.08
CA ARG A 244 11.97 23.79 8.55
C ARG A 244 11.16 23.33 9.79
N GLY A 245 9.88 23.68 9.89
CA GLY A 245 9.00 23.28 10.99
C GLY A 245 8.80 21.76 11.12
N TYR A 246 9.16 20.98 10.10
CA TYR A 246 9.06 19.53 10.10
C TYR A 246 10.36 18.83 10.53
N LYS A 247 11.41 19.56 10.91
CA LYS A 247 12.71 18.99 11.30
C LYS A 247 12.57 17.97 12.43
N GLY A 248 13.01 16.75 12.17
CA GLY A 248 12.93 15.63 13.10
C GLY A 248 11.64 14.81 13.02
N SER A 249 10.76 15.12 12.07
CA SER A 249 9.70 14.19 11.66
C SER A 249 10.31 12.91 11.09
N ARG A 250 9.55 11.82 11.17
CA ARG A 250 9.89 10.53 10.56
C ARG A 250 8.65 10.02 9.84
N LYS A 251 8.78 9.66 8.57
CA LYS A 251 7.68 9.06 7.80
C LYS A 251 8.20 7.93 6.94
N VAL A 252 7.31 7.03 6.59
CA VAL A 252 7.52 6.00 5.59
C VAL A 252 6.50 6.31 4.49
N PRO A 253 6.88 6.55 3.24
CA PRO A 253 5.90 6.63 2.14
C PRO A 253 5.53 5.23 1.68
N ASP A 254 4.34 5.07 1.09
CA ASP A 254 3.95 3.80 0.48
C ASP A 254 4.83 3.44 -0.71
N THR A 255 5.22 4.45 -1.49
CA THR A 255 6.29 4.36 -2.51
C THR A 255 6.93 5.71 -2.70
N MET A 256 8.22 5.70 -3.03
CA MET A 256 8.92 6.88 -3.50
C MET A 256 9.82 6.61 -4.70
N VAL A 257 10.09 7.67 -5.46
CA VAL A 257 11.07 7.65 -6.55
C VAL A 257 12.23 8.55 -6.18
N GLU A 258 13.41 7.93 -6.08
CA GLU A 258 14.68 8.59 -5.86
C GLU A 258 15.40 8.77 -7.20
N VAL A 259 15.98 9.96 -7.35
CA VAL A 259 16.74 10.34 -8.54
C VAL A 259 18.11 10.83 -8.13
N GLU A 260 19.15 10.25 -8.72
CA GLU A 260 20.52 10.71 -8.54
C GLU A 260 20.74 12.04 -9.29
N ASN A 261 21.10 13.09 -8.55
CA ASN A 261 21.40 14.41 -9.09
C ASN A 261 22.80 14.45 -9.76
N ALA A 262 23.18 15.59 -10.34
CA ALA A 262 24.47 15.74 -11.01
C ALA A 262 25.70 15.56 -10.09
N ALA A 263 25.52 15.68 -8.77
CA ALA A 263 26.56 15.47 -7.77
C ALA A 263 26.62 14.03 -7.26
N GLY A 264 25.82 13.12 -7.82
CA GLY A 264 25.77 11.72 -7.39
C GLY A 264 24.96 11.48 -6.11
N THR A 265 24.16 12.45 -5.67
CA THR A 265 23.32 12.33 -4.47
C THR A 265 21.91 11.89 -4.84
N LEU A 266 21.40 10.86 -4.17
CA LEU A 266 20.00 10.43 -4.31
C LEU A 266 19.06 11.44 -3.65
N GLU A 267 18.10 11.93 -4.44
CA GLU A 267 17.07 12.85 -3.99
C GLU A 267 15.69 12.24 -4.20
N VAL A 268 14.85 12.27 -3.18
CA VAL A 268 13.44 11.87 -3.33
C VAL A 268 12.70 12.95 -4.12
N LYS A 269 12.15 12.58 -5.27
CA LYS A 269 11.43 13.49 -6.19
C LYS A 269 9.92 13.29 -6.15
N PHE A 270 9.47 12.04 -6.02
CA PHE A 270 8.06 11.67 -6.02
C PHE A 270 7.72 10.84 -4.79
N ILE A 271 6.53 11.07 -4.25
CA ILE A 271 5.92 10.27 -3.18
C ILE A 271 4.53 9.80 -3.63
N LEU A 272 4.20 8.55 -3.32
CA LEU A 272 2.84 8.02 -3.32
C LEU A 272 2.38 7.80 -1.88
N GLU A 273 1.17 8.27 -1.56
CA GLU A 273 0.44 7.87 -0.36
C GLU A 273 -0.95 7.37 -0.78
N VAL A 274 -1.30 6.18 -0.34
CA VAL A 274 -2.57 5.51 -0.58
C VAL A 274 -3.30 5.41 0.75
N GLY A 275 -4.46 6.06 0.86
CA GLY A 275 -5.27 5.97 2.06
C GLY A 275 -6.44 5.01 1.85
N TYR A 276 -6.50 3.94 2.63
CA TYR A 276 -7.69 3.09 2.71
C TYR A 276 -8.48 3.40 3.97
N THR A 277 -7.78 3.38 5.10
CA THR A 277 -8.31 3.61 6.44
C THR A 277 -8.13 5.06 6.87
N GLU A 278 -7.10 5.69 6.31
CA GLU A 278 -6.69 7.06 6.50
C GLU A 278 -7.78 8.00 6.00
N THR A 279 -8.03 9.06 6.77
CA THR A 279 -8.95 10.11 6.36
C THR A 279 -8.34 10.93 5.21
N TYR A 280 -9.19 11.59 4.42
CA TYR A 280 -8.71 12.49 3.38
C TYR A 280 -7.82 13.61 3.94
N ASP A 281 -8.19 14.19 5.08
CA ASP A 281 -7.44 15.27 5.71
C ASP A 281 -6.04 14.82 6.16
N ASP A 282 -5.89 13.55 6.53
CA ASP A 282 -4.59 12.97 6.87
C ASP A 282 -3.70 12.81 5.65
N LEU A 283 -4.25 12.33 4.52
CA LEU A 283 -3.49 12.27 3.25
C LEU A 283 -3.06 13.67 2.78
N VAL A 284 -3.92 14.68 2.91
CA VAL A 284 -3.57 16.06 2.55
C VAL A 284 -2.49 16.61 3.47
N ARG A 285 -2.56 16.31 4.77
CA ARG A 285 -1.52 16.67 5.73
C ARG A 285 -0.19 16.02 5.38
N ASP A 286 -0.22 14.77 4.95
CA ASP A 286 0.97 14.05 4.51
C ASP A 286 1.58 14.68 3.25
N ALA A 287 0.77 15.02 2.24
CA ALA A 287 1.24 15.75 1.08
C ALA A 287 1.93 17.08 1.46
N ARG A 288 1.38 17.82 2.43
CA ARG A 288 2.01 19.04 2.97
C ARG A 288 3.32 18.75 3.68
N ILE A 289 3.39 17.74 4.54
CA ILE A 289 4.64 17.37 5.23
C ILE A 289 5.74 17.04 4.20
N TRP A 290 5.43 16.27 3.16
CA TRP A 290 6.38 15.92 2.11
C TRP A 290 6.81 17.14 1.28
N LEU A 291 5.85 17.95 0.82
CA LEU A 291 6.12 19.08 -0.07
C LEU A 291 6.56 20.35 0.63
N GLU A 292 6.35 20.53 1.93
CA GLU A 292 6.77 21.74 2.65
C GLU A 292 7.92 21.43 3.62
N GLY A 293 8.01 20.18 4.07
CA GLY A 293 9.05 19.69 4.97
C GLY A 293 10.28 19.14 4.27
N THR A 294 10.32 19.05 2.94
CA THR A 294 11.54 18.70 2.20
C THR A 294 11.87 19.81 1.20
N ASP A 295 13.07 19.79 0.61
CA ASP A 295 13.42 20.69 -0.50
C ASP A 295 13.44 19.94 -1.87
N THR A 296 13.51 18.60 -1.85
CA THR A 296 13.73 17.79 -3.07
C THR A 296 12.45 17.20 -3.66
N VAL A 297 11.43 16.93 -2.83
CA VAL A 297 10.16 16.35 -3.31
C VAL A 297 9.44 17.39 -4.16
N SER A 298 9.17 17.03 -5.41
CA SER A 298 8.52 17.89 -6.40
C SER A 298 7.03 17.56 -6.57
N ALA A 299 6.64 16.30 -6.37
CA ALA A 299 5.25 15.88 -6.46
C ALA A 299 4.87 14.80 -5.43
N VAL A 300 3.61 14.85 -4.99
CA VAL A 300 2.96 13.81 -4.20
C VAL A 300 1.69 13.39 -4.92
N MET A 301 1.51 12.09 -5.12
CA MET A 301 0.25 11.50 -5.57
C MET A 301 -0.50 10.95 -4.36
N LEU A 302 -1.75 11.36 -4.21
CA LEU A 302 -2.65 10.82 -3.21
C LEU A 302 -3.68 9.93 -3.89
N VAL A 303 -3.87 8.71 -3.39
CA VAL A 303 -4.95 7.82 -3.81
C VAL A 303 -5.80 7.48 -2.58
N LYS A 304 -7.02 8.02 -2.52
CA LYS A 304 -7.97 7.69 -1.45
C LYS A 304 -8.93 6.63 -1.94
N LEU A 305 -8.87 5.46 -1.32
CA LEU A 305 -9.85 4.38 -1.45
C LEU A 305 -10.91 4.54 -0.35
N ASN A 306 -12.19 4.36 -0.68
CA ASN A 306 -13.28 4.33 0.30
C ASN A 306 -14.11 3.07 0.11
N GLU A 307 -14.50 2.47 1.23
CA GLU A 307 -15.39 1.31 1.27
C GLU A 307 -16.76 1.75 1.81
N ASP A 308 -17.84 1.44 1.08
CA ASP A 308 -19.21 1.79 1.46
C ASP A 308 -20.15 0.56 1.44
N PRO A 309 -20.78 0.18 2.57
CA PRO A 309 -20.51 0.71 3.91
C PRO A 309 -19.09 0.36 4.36
N ALA A 310 -18.57 1.14 5.30
CA ALA A 310 -17.30 0.81 5.95
C ALA A 310 -17.36 -0.60 6.55
N TYR A 311 -16.23 -1.31 6.49
CA TYR A 311 -16.18 -2.68 6.97
C TYR A 311 -16.53 -2.78 8.45
N GLN A 312 -17.36 -3.77 8.74
CA GLN A 312 -17.65 -4.24 10.08
C GLN A 312 -17.62 -5.75 9.98
N ASN A 313 -16.87 -6.42 10.86
CA ASN A 313 -16.83 -7.88 10.88
C ASN A 313 -18.27 -8.42 10.98
N PRO A 314 -18.80 -9.08 9.93
CA PRO A 314 -20.20 -9.46 9.87
C PRO A 314 -20.55 -10.57 10.86
N THR A 315 -19.54 -11.25 11.41
CA THR A 315 -19.69 -12.35 12.37
C THR A 315 -19.65 -11.88 13.81
N SER A 316 -19.32 -10.60 14.06
CA SER A 316 -19.11 -10.05 15.41
C SER A 316 -20.37 -10.09 16.29
N ARG A 317 -21.56 -10.06 15.68
CA ARG A 317 -22.86 -10.07 16.37
C ARG A 317 -23.54 -11.43 16.39
N LEU A 318 -22.96 -12.43 15.73
CA LEU A 318 -23.50 -13.78 15.69
C LEU A 318 -23.19 -14.50 17.01
N THR A 319 -24.18 -15.20 17.52
CA THR A 319 -23.99 -16.25 18.54
C THR A 319 -23.14 -17.39 17.98
N ASP A 320 -22.58 -18.23 18.85
CA ASP A 320 -21.80 -19.40 18.41
C ASP A 320 -22.68 -20.36 17.59
N GLU A 321 -23.93 -20.58 18.00
CA GLU A 321 -24.88 -21.42 17.25
C GLU A 321 -25.20 -20.83 15.85
N GLU A 322 -25.47 -19.53 15.75
CA GLU A 322 -25.67 -18.88 14.44
C GLU A 322 -24.43 -18.98 13.55
N PHE A 323 -23.24 -18.85 14.13
CA PHE A 323 -21.98 -18.96 13.42
C PHE A 323 -21.72 -20.39 12.93
N ASP A 324 -21.95 -21.39 13.79
CA ASP A 324 -21.79 -22.81 13.47
C ASP A 324 -22.78 -23.25 12.38
N ASN A 325 -24.02 -22.75 12.44
CA ASN A 325 -25.04 -22.98 11.41
C ASN A 325 -24.67 -22.39 10.03
N LEU A 326 -23.73 -21.45 9.98
CA LEU A 326 -23.20 -21.00 8.69
C LEU A 326 -22.29 -22.05 8.07
N GLU A 327 -21.72 -23.01 8.80
CA GLU A 327 -20.86 -24.08 8.27
C GLU A 327 -19.68 -23.52 7.43
N PHE A 328 -18.88 -22.63 8.01
CA PHE A 328 -17.65 -22.17 7.36
C PHE A 328 -16.67 -23.35 7.18
N PRO A 329 -15.97 -23.43 6.03
CA PRO A 329 -14.88 -24.38 5.89
C PRO A 329 -13.69 -23.97 6.77
N PRO A 330 -12.70 -24.86 6.98
CA PRO A 330 -11.43 -24.48 7.60
C PRO A 330 -10.82 -23.25 6.94
N SER A 331 -10.12 -22.43 7.74
CA SER A 331 -9.57 -21.16 7.27
C SER A 331 -8.66 -21.31 6.03
N GLU A 332 -7.95 -22.43 5.91
CA GLU A 332 -7.04 -22.73 4.79
C GLU A 332 -7.78 -23.09 3.49
N GLU A 333 -9.06 -23.43 3.57
CA GLU A 333 -9.91 -23.77 2.43
C GLU A 333 -10.73 -22.57 1.93
N VAL A 334 -10.71 -21.43 2.65
CA VAL A 334 -11.39 -20.21 2.22
C VAL A 334 -10.69 -19.63 0.99
N SER A 335 -11.36 -19.64 -0.15
CA SER A 335 -10.85 -19.15 -1.42
C SER A 335 -11.68 -18.01 -2.00
N GLN A 336 -11.15 -17.31 -3.01
CA GLN A 336 -11.83 -16.15 -3.62
C GLN A 336 -13.13 -16.54 -4.31
N GLU A 337 -13.21 -17.77 -4.84
CA GLU A 337 -14.36 -18.30 -5.59
C GLU A 337 -15.61 -18.45 -4.72
N LEU A 338 -15.45 -18.51 -3.40
CA LEU A 338 -16.56 -18.53 -2.44
C LEU A 338 -17.30 -17.20 -2.37
N PHE A 339 -16.68 -16.10 -2.80
CA PHE A 339 -17.21 -14.75 -2.66
C PHE A 339 -17.88 -14.27 -3.95
N SER A 340 -19.20 -14.03 -3.87
CA SER A 340 -19.94 -13.36 -4.95
C SER A 340 -19.66 -11.86 -4.93
N LEU A 341 -19.67 -11.25 -6.11
CA LEU A 341 -19.63 -9.79 -6.27
C LEU A 341 -20.95 -9.35 -6.88
N ASP A 342 -21.58 -8.34 -6.27
CA ASP A 342 -22.83 -7.77 -6.81
C ASP A 342 -22.55 -6.89 -8.04
N GLU A 343 -21.43 -6.16 -8.02
CA GLU A 343 -20.95 -5.31 -9.12
C GLU A 343 -19.42 -5.43 -9.28
N ALA A 344 -18.88 -4.85 -10.36
CA ALA A 344 -17.43 -4.85 -10.64
C ALA A 344 -16.58 -4.27 -9.48
N HIS A 345 -17.17 -3.36 -8.69
CA HIS A 345 -16.52 -2.67 -7.58
C HIS A 345 -17.04 -3.14 -6.20
N GLY A 346 -17.65 -4.33 -6.14
CA GLY A 346 -18.27 -4.85 -4.93
C GLY A 346 -19.71 -4.38 -4.72
N PRO A 347 -20.33 -4.72 -3.59
CA PRO A 347 -19.76 -5.46 -2.44
C PRO A 347 -19.40 -6.92 -2.74
N ALA A 348 -18.58 -7.52 -1.86
CA ALA A 348 -18.32 -8.95 -1.82
C ALA A 348 -19.04 -9.63 -0.66
N CYS A 349 -19.74 -10.72 -0.97
CA CYS A 349 -20.58 -11.45 -0.05
C CYS A 349 -20.24 -12.95 -0.04
N TYR A 350 -20.36 -13.60 1.12
CA TYR A 350 -20.24 -15.05 1.28
C TYR A 350 -21.15 -15.52 2.41
N LYS A 351 -21.93 -16.58 2.17
CA LYS A 351 -22.96 -17.11 3.10
C LYS A 351 -23.94 -16.04 3.60
N GLY A 352 -24.37 -15.15 2.71
CA GLY A 352 -25.30 -14.05 3.04
C GLY A 352 -24.68 -12.92 3.87
N LEU A 353 -23.40 -13.02 4.23
CA LEU A 353 -22.66 -11.99 4.95
C LEU A 353 -21.86 -11.12 3.99
N ARG A 354 -21.85 -9.80 4.24
CA ARG A 354 -21.02 -8.83 3.50
C ARG A 354 -19.65 -8.73 4.16
N TRP A 355 -18.61 -9.09 3.42
CA TRP A 355 -17.22 -9.06 3.88
C TRP A 355 -16.45 -7.84 3.39
N VAL A 356 -16.84 -7.30 2.24
CA VAL A 356 -16.31 -6.04 1.73
C VAL A 356 -17.47 -5.22 1.14
N GLY A 357 -17.53 -3.94 1.49
CA GLY A 357 -18.40 -2.96 0.87
C GLY A 357 -18.04 -2.64 -0.58
N LYS A 358 -18.76 -1.71 -1.18
CA LYS A 358 -18.43 -1.16 -2.49
C LYS A 358 -17.19 -0.29 -2.38
N ILE A 359 -16.21 -0.51 -3.25
CA ILE A 359 -14.98 0.27 -3.28
C ILE A 359 -15.13 1.43 -4.26
N THR A 360 -14.85 2.63 -3.78
CA THR A 360 -14.66 3.82 -4.61
C THR A 360 -13.24 4.34 -4.46
N SER A 361 -12.76 5.12 -5.42
CA SER A 361 -11.39 5.64 -5.38
C SER A 361 -11.31 7.04 -5.97
N SER A 362 -10.51 7.90 -5.36
CA SER A 362 -10.20 9.24 -5.86
C SER A 362 -8.70 9.48 -5.88
N LEU A 363 -8.23 10.18 -6.92
CA LEU A 363 -6.83 10.51 -7.11
C LEU A 363 -6.62 12.03 -7.10
N GLU A 364 -5.54 12.46 -6.47
CA GLU A 364 -5.06 13.84 -6.49
C GLU A 364 -3.55 13.91 -6.75
N ILE A 365 -3.11 15.02 -7.33
CA ILE A 365 -1.68 15.34 -7.47
C ILE A 365 -1.44 16.68 -6.80
N TRP A 366 -0.45 16.68 -5.93
CA TRP A 366 0.04 17.85 -5.24
C TRP A 366 1.46 18.14 -5.70
N LYS A 367 1.76 19.41 -5.95
CA LYS A 367 3.11 19.88 -6.29
C LYS A 367 3.48 21.04 -5.37
N ARG A 368 4.78 21.34 -5.30
CA ARG A 368 5.26 22.53 -4.62
C ARG A 368 5.04 23.76 -5.50
N HIS A 369 4.43 24.80 -4.95
CA HIS A 369 4.34 26.08 -5.64
C HIS A 369 5.76 26.68 -5.81
N PRO A 370 6.15 27.12 -7.01
CA PRO A 370 7.54 27.53 -7.29
C PRO A 370 8.03 28.71 -6.45
N THR A 371 7.15 29.66 -6.14
CA THR A 371 7.51 30.87 -5.38
C THR A 371 7.28 30.76 -3.88
N SER A 372 6.08 30.35 -3.43
CA SER A 372 5.76 30.29 -2.00
C SER A 372 6.31 29.03 -1.31
N HIS A 373 6.75 28.03 -2.07
CA HIS A 373 7.16 26.71 -1.58
C HIS A 373 6.07 25.94 -0.81
N LEU A 374 4.81 26.40 -0.86
CA LEU A 374 3.67 25.74 -0.24
C LEU A 374 3.16 24.59 -1.12
N ALA A 375 2.56 23.59 -0.50
CA ALA A 375 1.91 22.51 -1.23
C ALA A 375 0.62 23.02 -1.89
N ILE A 376 0.49 22.79 -3.20
CA ILE A 376 -0.70 23.12 -3.98
C ILE A 376 -1.22 21.88 -4.70
N ARG A 377 -2.55 21.69 -4.68
CA ARG A 377 -3.20 20.66 -5.48
C ARG A 377 -3.24 21.11 -6.93
N THR A 378 -2.61 20.36 -7.83
CA THR A 378 -2.57 20.65 -9.26
C THR A 378 -3.52 19.78 -10.08
N PHE A 379 -3.99 18.66 -9.51
CA PHE A 379 -4.97 17.77 -10.12
C PHE A 379 -5.87 17.12 -9.07
N GLY A 380 -7.12 16.86 -9.43
CA GLY A 380 -8.10 16.15 -8.61
C GLY A 380 -8.92 17.04 -7.64
N PRO A 381 -9.82 16.44 -6.83
CA PRO A 381 -10.08 15.00 -6.73
C PRO A 381 -10.72 14.45 -8.00
N HIS A 382 -10.15 13.38 -8.54
CA HIS A 382 -10.66 12.71 -9.72
C HIS A 382 -11.08 11.29 -9.38
N ASN A 383 -12.36 10.96 -9.57
CA ASN A 383 -12.84 9.59 -9.44
C ASN A 383 -12.40 8.79 -10.67
N HIS A 384 -11.32 8.03 -10.53
CA HIS A 384 -10.75 7.29 -11.65
C HIS A 384 -11.53 6.00 -11.97
N LEU A 385 -12.32 5.46 -11.04
CA LEU A 385 -13.05 4.19 -11.27
C LEU A 385 -14.17 4.30 -12.31
N ASN A 386 -14.62 5.53 -12.64
CA ASN A 386 -15.67 5.76 -13.64
C ASN A 386 -15.14 5.94 -15.06
N SER A 387 -13.83 5.76 -15.27
CA SER A 387 -13.20 6.06 -16.55
C SER A 387 -12.91 4.79 -17.30
N ASP A 388 -13.55 4.65 -18.46
CA ASP A 388 -13.34 3.52 -19.35
C ASP A 388 -11.86 3.41 -19.75
N ASN A 389 -11.21 2.33 -19.33
CA ASN A 389 -10.00 1.73 -19.92
C ASN A 389 -8.85 2.71 -20.31
N THR A 390 -8.56 3.72 -19.50
CA THR A 390 -7.54 4.72 -19.83
C THR A 390 -6.26 4.52 -19.04
N THR A 391 -5.14 4.41 -19.77
CA THR A 391 -3.83 4.72 -19.21
C THR A 391 -3.78 6.21 -18.96
N TYR A 392 -3.61 6.61 -17.70
CA TYR A 392 -3.51 8.01 -17.36
C TYR A 392 -2.06 8.45 -17.38
N ILE A 393 -1.83 9.60 -18.02
CA ILE A 393 -0.56 10.28 -18.04
C ILE A 393 -0.68 11.50 -17.15
N TYR A 394 0.06 11.47 -16.05
CA TYR A 394 0.04 12.54 -15.05
C TYR A 394 1.36 13.29 -14.97
N PHE A 395 2.45 12.64 -15.35
CA PHE A 395 3.79 13.17 -15.23
C PHE A 395 4.59 12.94 -16.51
N HIS A 396 5.58 13.79 -16.68
CA HIS A 396 6.65 13.65 -17.64
C HIS A 396 7.95 13.36 -16.89
N LEU A 397 8.93 12.73 -17.54
CA LEU A 397 10.25 12.50 -16.93
C LEU A 397 10.92 13.82 -16.52
N CYS A 398 10.70 14.90 -17.27
CA CYS A 398 11.20 16.24 -16.92
C CYS A 398 10.61 16.82 -15.63
N ASP A 399 9.52 16.26 -15.09
CA ASP A 399 9.02 16.65 -13.75
C ASP A 399 9.97 16.22 -12.61
N PHE A 400 10.87 15.25 -12.89
CA PHE A 400 11.72 14.60 -11.88
C PHE A 400 13.21 14.63 -12.21
N LEU A 401 13.56 14.67 -13.50
CA LEU A 401 14.92 14.61 -14.01
C LEU A 401 15.20 15.79 -14.95
N ASP A 402 16.46 16.21 -15.00
CA ASP A 402 16.95 17.05 -16.09
C ASP A 402 17.28 16.14 -17.28
N VAL A 403 16.36 16.10 -18.26
CA VAL A 403 16.41 15.24 -19.46
C VAL A 403 16.22 16.09 -20.71
N SER A 404 16.77 15.64 -21.83
CA SER A 404 16.53 16.30 -23.11
C SER A 404 15.08 16.18 -23.55
N PHE A 405 14.66 16.98 -24.52
CA PHE A 405 13.30 16.91 -25.08
C PHE A 405 13.00 15.52 -25.67
N GLU A 406 13.99 14.89 -26.30
CA GLU A 406 13.89 13.57 -26.92
C GLU A 406 13.72 12.44 -25.89
N GLU A 407 14.29 12.64 -24.70
CA GLU A 407 14.24 11.69 -23.58
C GLU A 407 13.02 11.94 -22.67
N ASN A 408 12.31 13.04 -22.87
CA ASN A 408 11.18 13.43 -22.04
C ASN A 408 9.91 12.64 -22.41
N HIS A 409 9.78 11.45 -21.83
CA HIS A 409 8.61 10.60 -22.02
C HIS A 409 7.56 10.77 -20.94
N HIS A 410 6.35 10.35 -21.29
CA HIS A 410 5.19 10.33 -20.42
C HIS A 410 5.30 9.13 -19.45
N ILE A 411 4.99 9.36 -18.18
CA ILE A 411 4.88 8.29 -17.18
C ILE A 411 3.40 7.89 -17.12
N GLY A 412 3.08 6.79 -17.79
CA GLY A 412 1.73 6.24 -17.85
C GLY A 412 1.48 5.22 -16.74
N PHE A 413 0.33 5.32 -16.09
CA PHE A 413 -0.15 4.34 -15.11
C PHE A 413 -1.38 3.62 -15.68
N ASP A 414 -1.34 2.28 -15.75
CA ASP A 414 -2.43 1.47 -16.31
C ASP A 414 -3.56 1.24 -15.29
N TRP A 415 -4.26 2.33 -14.97
CA TRP A 415 -5.46 2.27 -14.12
C TRP A 415 -6.57 1.43 -14.75
N GLY A 416 -6.62 1.31 -16.08
CA GLY A 416 -7.53 0.39 -16.77
C GLY A 416 -7.31 -1.05 -16.35
N LEU A 417 -6.06 -1.52 -16.27
CA LEU A 417 -5.74 -2.86 -15.75
C LEU A 417 -6.12 -3.01 -14.28
N PHE A 418 -5.84 -2.00 -13.45
CA PHE A 418 -6.26 -1.98 -12.05
C PHE A 418 -7.78 -2.13 -11.92
N HIS A 419 -8.58 -1.35 -12.67
CA HIS A 419 -10.05 -1.42 -12.66
C HIS A 419 -10.55 -2.79 -13.10
N ARG A 420 -10.02 -3.35 -14.21
CA ARG A 420 -10.41 -4.69 -14.69
C ARG A 420 -10.14 -5.79 -13.67
N LYS A 421 -9.18 -5.60 -12.76
CA LYS A 421 -8.82 -6.56 -11.70
C LYS A 421 -9.39 -6.19 -10.33
N LEU A 422 -10.07 -5.05 -10.18
CA LEU A 422 -10.54 -4.57 -8.88
C LEU A 422 -11.46 -5.57 -8.19
N GLY A 423 -12.38 -6.21 -8.92
CA GLY A 423 -13.22 -7.28 -8.37
C GLY A 423 -12.43 -8.45 -7.77
N THR A 424 -11.34 -8.87 -8.42
CA THR A 424 -10.43 -9.89 -7.86
C THR A 424 -9.78 -9.42 -6.56
N TYR A 425 -9.33 -8.16 -6.51
CA TYR A 425 -8.69 -7.60 -5.31
C TYR A 425 -9.69 -7.46 -4.14
N ILE A 426 -10.94 -7.12 -4.44
CA ILE A 426 -12.03 -7.08 -3.45
C ILE A 426 -12.28 -8.48 -2.88
N ARG A 427 -12.36 -9.52 -3.71
CA ARG A 427 -12.50 -10.91 -3.22
C ARG A 427 -11.31 -11.34 -2.38
N GLN A 428 -10.09 -10.94 -2.76
CA GLN A 428 -8.89 -11.23 -1.98
C GLN A 428 -8.96 -10.60 -0.58
N LEU A 429 -9.40 -9.34 -0.49
CA LEU A 429 -9.62 -8.68 0.81
C LEU A 429 -10.75 -9.37 1.60
N ALA A 430 -11.80 -9.86 0.93
CA ALA A 430 -12.88 -10.59 1.57
C ALA A 430 -12.40 -11.91 2.18
N VAL A 431 -11.56 -12.67 1.46
CA VAL A 431 -10.91 -13.90 1.97
C VAL A 431 -10.08 -13.58 3.20
N GLU A 432 -9.21 -12.58 3.13
CA GLU A 432 -8.34 -12.21 4.25
C GLU A 432 -9.14 -11.88 5.53
N ARG A 433 -10.20 -11.08 5.39
CA ARG A 433 -11.11 -10.74 6.50
C ARG A 433 -11.86 -11.95 7.04
N CYS A 434 -12.30 -12.86 6.17
CA CYS A 434 -12.97 -14.09 6.56
C CYS A 434 -12.05 -15.02 7.33
N VAL A 435 -10.83 -15.23 6.84
CA VAL A 435 -9.79 -16.03 7.51
C VAL A 435 -9.47 -15.44 8.88
N GLN A 436 -9.22 -14.13 8.98
CA GLN A 436 -8.97 -13.46 10.25
C GLN A 436 -10.14 -13.63 11.24
N ALA A 437 -11.38 -13.55 10.77
CA ALA A 437 -12.56 -13.75 11.61
C ALA A 437 -12.69 -15.20 12.12
N LEU A 438 -12.36 -16.19 11.27
CA LEU A 438 -12.34 -17.61 11.64
C LEU A 438 -11.25 -17.89 12.67
N GLU A 439 -10.02 -17.46 12.41
CA GLU A 439 -8.88 -17.63 13.32
C GLU A 439 -9.16 -16.97 14.69
N ALA A 440 -9.79 -15.78 14.71
CA ALA A 440 -10.16 -15.11 15.96
C ALA A 440 -11.28 -15.83 16.74
N ARG A 441 -12.13 -16.63 16.07
CA ARG A 441 -13.14 -17.48 16.73
C ARG A 441 -12.50 -18.76 17.26
N GLU A 442 -11.68 -19.43 16.46
CA GLU A 442 -10.92 -20.62 16.85
C GLU A 442 -9.99 -20.33 18.03
N GLY A 443 -9.28 -19.20 17.98
CA GLY A 443 -8.44 -18.71 19.07
C GLY A 443 -9.22 -18.50 20.37
N ARG A 444 -10.47 -17.99 20.31
CA ARG A 444 -11.32 -17.87 21.52
C ARG A 444 -11.76 -19.22 22.06
N ALA A 445 -12.08 -20.17 21.19
CA ALA A 445 -12.39 -21.54 21.61
C ALA A 445 -11.16 -22.20 22.29
N ASN A 446 -9.96 -21.87 21.81
CA ASN A 446 -8.69 -22.37 22.36
C ASN A 446 -8.17 -21.58 23.57
N VAL A 447 -8.62 -20.35 23.82
CA VAL A 447 -8.26 -19.58 25.05
C VAL A 447 -8.99 -20.10 26.29
N LEU A 448 -10.00 -20.96 26.11
CA LEU A 448 -10.47 -21.88 27.16
C LEU A 448 -9.50 -23.07 27.36
N ASP A 449 -8.19 -22.82 27.25
CA ASP A 449 -7.16 -23.84 27.38
C ASP A 449 -7.00 -24.28 28.85
N ARG A 450 -6.74 -25.57 28.94
CA ARG A 450 -6.86 -26.48 30.08
C ARG A 450 -5.84 -26.25 31.20
N ASP A 451 -4.99 -25.24 31.07
CA ASP A 451 -3.94 -24.89 32.02
C ASP A 451 -4.38 -23.81 33.03
N PHE A 452 -5.56 -23.19 32.86
CA PHE A 452 -6.16 -22.40 33.94
C PHE A 452 -6.83 -23.32 34.96
N GLN A 453 -6.04 -23.97 35.81
CA GLN A 453 -6.55 -24.43 37.10
C GLN A 453 -6.79 -23.19 37.98
N PRO A 454 -8.03 -22.87 38.38
CA PRO A 454 -8.22 -21.91 39.46
C PRO A 454 -7.42 -22.42 40.66
N SER A 455 -6.51 -21.59 41.18
CA SER A 455 -5.76 -21.94 42.38
C SER A 455 -6.75 -22.40 43.46
N PRO A 456 -6.50 -23.54 44.12
CA PRO A 456 -7.41 -24.03 45.15
C PRO A 456 -7.58 -22.92 46.19
N ALA A 457 -8.84 -22.58 46.46
CA ALA A 457 -9.19 -21.55 47.43
C ALA A 457 -8.44 -21.85 48.75
N ALA A 458 -7.54 -20.95 49.13
CA ALA A 458 -6.88 -21.02 50.41
C ALA A 458 -7.94 -20.78 51.50
N GLY A 459 -8.48 -21.84 52.10
CA GLY A 459 -9.36 -21.72 53.26
C GLY A 459 -10.42 -22.80 53.43
N SER A 460 -9.99 -24.02 53.75
CA SER A 460 -10.71 -25.02 54.56
C SER A 460 -9.70 -26.15 54.76
N THR A 461 -8.99 -26.28 55.87
CA THR A 461 -9.35 -26.14 57.29
C THR A 461 -8.11 -25.81 58.12
#